data_AF-A0AAV2RMJ5-F1
#
_entry.id   AF-A0AAV2RMJ5-F1
#
_cell.length_a   1.000
_cell.length_b   1.000
_cell.length_c   1.000
_cell.angle_alpha   90.00
_cell.angle_beta   90.00
_cell.angle_gamma   90.00
#
_symmetry.space_group_name_H-M   'P 1'
#
loop_
_entity.id
_entity.type
_entity.pdbx_description
1 polymer ?
#
loop_
_entity_poly.entity_id
_entity_poly.type
_entity_poly.pdbx_seq_one_letter_code
_entity_poly.pdbx_strand_id
1 'polypeptide(L)'
;VSQSTGSEVYLLNLSRASSGKYKCEVLADYPSFEKDSEYATMEVVDVPAGPPELRVRRHPPIYSADEVLMASCSSPGVIPPPKLIWYINGEKLLNQPPTRFVQPRYDNHKRVPDQWSDLNIHLKHSHFQDGVAKLTCAATLQGVYL
;
A
#
# COMPACT_ATOMS: atom_id res chain seq x y z
N VAL A 1 -8.02 23.92 -21.00
CA VAL A 1 -7.35 24.88 -20.11
C VAL A 1 -6.04 24.26 -19.66
N SER A 2 -4.89 24.74 -20.13
CA SER A 2 -3.59 24.25 -19.65
C SER A 2 -3.21 25.02 -18.39
N GLN A 3 -3.33 24.39 -17.23
CA GLN A 3 -2.82 24.94 -15.96
C GLN A 3 -1.28 24.87 -15.85
N SER A 4 -0.62 24.22 -16.81
CA SER A 4 0.84 24.10 -16.83
C SER A 4 1.53 25.46 -16.96
N THR A 5 2.63 25.62 -16.24
CA THR A 5 3.51 26.81 -16.25
C THR A 5 4.88 26.44 -16.79
N GLY A 6 5.85 27.37 -16.76
CA GLY A 6 7.24 27.10 -17.18
C GLY A 6 7.98 26.09 -16.29
N SER A 7 7.50 25.86 -15.06
CA SER A 7 8.13 24.94 -14.08
C SER A 7 7.18 23.85 -13.58
N GLU A 8 5.89 23.89 -13.95
CA GLU A 8 4.87 22.97 -13.46
C GLU A 8 4.08 22.36 -14.63
N VAL A 9 3.88 21.06 -14.59
CA VAL A 9 3.12 20.33 -15.62
C VAL A 9 1.85 19.76 -14.98
N TYR A 10 0.69 20.18 -15.50
CA TYR A 10 -0.60 19.66 -15.08
C TYR A 10 -1.06 18.55 -16.03
N LEU A 11 -1.17 17.32 -15.53
CA LEU A 11 -1.58 16.14 -16.30
C LEU A 11 -2.98 15.69 -15.87
N LEU A 12 -3.88 15.48 -16.85
CA LEU A 12 -5.24 15.01 -16.64
C LEU A 12 -5.45 13.65 -17.30
N ASN A 13 -6.46 12.90 -16.83
CA ASN A 13 -6.86 11.60 -17.39
C ASN A 13 -5.68 10.62 -17.50
N LEU A 14 -4.86 10.58 -16.44
CA LEU A 14 -3.72 9.67 -16.35
C LEU A 14 -4.19 8.22 -16.41
N SER A 15 -3.38 7.39 -17.07
CA SER A 15 -3.55 5.95 -17.12
C SER A 15 -2.25 5.26 -16.71
N ARG A 16 -2.27 3.94 -16.54
CA ARG A 16 -1.04 3.17 -16.27
C ARG A 16 0.04 3.36 -17.35
N ALA A 17 -0.34 3.64 -18.59
CA ALA A 17 0.59 3.92 -19.67
C ALA A 17 1.27 5.31 -19.54
N SER A 18 0.76 6.18 -18.66
CA SER A 18 1.37 7.47 -18.33
C SER A 18 2.52 7.34 -17.33
N SER A 19 2.71 6.18 -16.69
CA SER A 19 3.89 5.95 -15.85
C SER A 19 5.16 6.00 -16.69
N GLY A 20 6.21 6.65 -16.20
CA GLY A 20 7.46 6.76 -16.92
C GLY A 20 8.39 7.86 -16.41
N LYS A 21 9.49 8.06 -17.15
CA LYS A 21 10.47 9.10 -16.87
C LYS A 21 10.09 10.38 -17.63
N TYR A 22 9.72 11.41 -16.89
CA TYR A 22 9.40 12.73 -17.39
C TYR A 22 10.66 13.59 -17.40
N LYS A 23 10.79 14.42 -18.43
CA LYS A 23 11.94 15.30 -18.65
C LYS A 23 11.49 16.76 -18.57
N CYS A 24 12.16 17.54 -17.73
CA CYS A 24 12.13 19.00 -17.82
C CYS A 24 13.34 19.45 -18.63
N GLU A 25 13.14 20.33 -19.61
CA GLU A 25 14.20 20.78 -20.50
C GLU A 25 14.10 22.29 -20.69
N VAL A 26 15.21 22.98 -20.45
CA VAL A 26 15.36 24.42 -20.62
C VAL A 26 16.37 24.67 -21.73
N LEU A 27 16.04 25.60 -22.61
CA LEU A 27 16.87 25.99 -23.74
C LEU A 27 17.20 27.47 -23.58
N ALA A 28 18.48 27.80 -23.59
CA ALA A 28 18.94 29.18 -23.71
C ALA A 28 18.78 29.64 -25.16
N ASP A 29 18.33 30.88 -25.35
CA ASP A 29 18.23 31.49 -26.67
C ASP A 29 19.60 32.02 -27.14
N TYR A 30 19.67 32.59 -28.35
CA TYR A 30 20.88 33.23 -28.87
C TYR A 30 21.54 34.15 -27.82
N PRO A 31 22.89 34.13 -27.66
CA PRO A 31 23.88 33.46 -28.51
C PRO A 31 24.38 32.08 -28.06
N SER A 32 24.00 31.58 -26.87
CA SER A 32 24.64 30.39 -26.30
C SER A 32 24.00 29.08 -26.77
N PHE A 33 22.70 29.05 -27.08
CA PHE A 33 21.95 27.84 -27.49
C PHE A 33 22.17 26.63 -26.54
N GLU A 34 22.51 26.89 -25.29
CA GLU A 34 22.74 25.87 -24.28
C GLU A 34 21.43 25.18 -23.90
N LYS A 35 21.55 23.90 -23.54
CA LYS A 35 20.43 23.05 -23.18
C LYS A 35 20.73 22.39 -21.85
N ASP A 36 19.84 22.56 -20.90
CA ASP A 36 19.89 21.88 -19.63
C ASP A 36 18.64 21.04 -19.43
N SER A 37 18.78 19.91 -18.75
CA SER A 37 17.63 19.04 -18.51
C SER A 37 17.75 18.17 -17.29
N GLU A 38 16.63 18.06 -16.61
CA GLU A 38 16.45 17.21 -15.44
C GLU A 38 15.34 16.20 -15.67
N TYR A 39 15.37 15.12 -14.88
CA TYR A 39 14.42 14.02 -15.03
C TYR A 39 13.81 13.59 -13.70
N ALA A 40 12.53 13.23 -13.75
CA ALA A 40 11.82 12.62 -12.63
C ALA A 40 11.02 11.41 -13.11
N THR A 41 10.88 10.39 -12.27
CA THR A 41 10.02 9.23 -12.57
C THR A 41 8.67 9.41 -11.89
N MET A 42 7.60 9.26 -12.66
CA MET A 42 6.23 9.25 -12.18
C MET A 42 5.64 7.85 -12.33
N GLU A 43 4.96 7.37 -11.30
CA GLU A 43 4.25 6.09 -11.33
C GLU A 43 2.76 6.34 -11.04
N VAL A 44 1.90 5.91 -11.96
CA VAL A 44 0.45 5.88 -11.78
C VAL A 44 0.08 4.55 -11.13
N VAL A 45 -0.44 4.63 -9.91
CA VAL A 45 -0.83 3.47 -9.09
C VAL A 45 -2.34 3.33 -9.00
N ASP A 46 -2.80 2.09 -8.87
CA ASP A 46 -4.18 1.79 -8.53
C ASP A 46 -4.34 1.93 -7.00
N VAL A 47 -5.31 2.71 -6.54
CA VAL A 47 -5.64 2.81 -5.10
C VAL A 47 -6.60 1.68 -4.73
N PRO A 48 -6.36 0.91 -3.64
CA PRO A 48 -7.30 -0.11 -3.19
C PRO A 48 -8.68 0.50 -2.93
N ALA A 49 -9.74 -0.20 -3.35
CA ALA A 49 -11.12 0.27 -3.18
C ALA A 49 -11.55 0.43 -1.71
N GLY A 50 -10.78 -0.11 -0.77
CA GLY A 50 -11.03 -0.01 0.67
C GLY A 50 -9.89 -0.58 1.50
N PRO A 51 -10.02 -0.56 2.84
CA PRO A 51 -9.04 -1.16 3.74
C PRO A 51 -8.98 -2.69 3.55
N PRO A 52 -7.85 -3.32 3.93
CA PRO A 52 -7.76 -4.78 3.94
C PRO A 52 -8.81 -5.41 4.85
N GLU A 53 -9.28 -6.59 4.47
CA GLU A 53 -10.15 -7.42 5.29
C GLU A 53 -9.32 -8.21 6.31
N LEU A 54 -9.60 -8.00 7.60
CA LEU A 54 -8.97 -8.72 8.71
C LEU A 54 -9.90 -9.84 9.21
N ARG A 55 -9.38 -11.07 9.29
CA ARG A 55 -10.11 -12.23 9.80
C ARG A 55 -9.32 -12.91 10.91
N VAL A 56 -9.87 -12.90 12.12
CA VAL A 56 -9.30 -13.64 13.27
C VAL A 56 -9.87 -15.06 13.27
N ARG A 57 -9.03 -16.08 13.49
CA ARG A 57 -9.48 -17.49 13.41
C ARG A 57 -10.52 -17.87 14.46
N ARG A 58 -10.38 -17.35 15.69
CA ARG A 58 -11.30 -17.61 16.81
C ARG A 58 -12.46 -16.62 16.79
N HIS A 59 -13.69 -17.13 16.93
CA HIS A 59 -14.90 -16.32 17.08
C HIS A 59 -15.76 -16.86 18.25
N PRO A 60 -16.04 -16.05 19.28
CA PRO A 60 -15.59 -14.67 19.50
C PRO A 60 -14.07 -14.56 19.75
N PRO A 61 -13.43 -13.42 19.46
CA PRO A 61 -11.98 -13.24 19.57
C PRO A 61 -11.55 -12.98 21.04
N ILE A 62 -11.87 -13.90 21.92
CA ILE A 62 -11.48 -13.85 23.34
C ILE A 62 -10.20 -14.64 23.51
N TYR A 63 -9.17 -14.02 24.09
CA TYR A 63 -7.88 -14.63 24.33
C TYR A 63 -7.33 -14.26 25.70
N SER A 64 -6.59 -15.18 26.30
CA SER A 64 -5.77 -14.93 27.48
C SER A 64 -4.36 -14.49 27.08
N ALA A 65 -3.63 -13.89 28.02
CA ALA A 65 -2.19 -13.77 27.87
C ALA A 65 -1.56 -15.16 27.71
N ASP A 66 -0.43 -15.21 27.00
CA ASP A 66 0.34 -16.38 26.60
C ASP A 66 -0.31 -17.31 25.56
N GLU A 67 -1.54 -17.01 25.11
CA GLU A 67 -2.13 -17.68 23.96
C GLU A 67 -1.57 -17.17 22.61
N VAL A 68 -1.68 -18.02 21.59
CA VAL A 68 -1.35 -17.67 20.20
C VAL A 68 -2.60 -17.15 19.50
N LEU A 69 -2.53 -15.92 19.01
CA LEU A 69 -3.50 -15.36 18.09
C LEU A 69 -3.11 -15.71 16.66
N MET A 70 -4.05 -16.26 15.91
CA MET A 70 -3.92 -16.53 14.48
C MET A 70 -4.93 -15.67 13.72
N ALA A 71 -4.45 -14.88 12.77
CA ALA A 71 -5.29 -14.04 11.93
C ALA A 71 -4.78 -14.03 10.49
N SER A 72 -5.69 -13.80 9.54
CA SER A 72 -5.37 -13.53 8.16
C SER A 72 -5.84 -12.13 7.78
N CYS A 73 -5.05 -11.48 6.95
CA CYS A 73 -5.39 -10.20 6.36
C CYS A 73 -5.35 -10.35 4.85
N SER A 74 -6.40 -9.91 4.16
CA SER A 74 -6.49 -9.99 2.71
C SER A 74 -6.84 -8.63 2.12
N SER A 75 -6.26 -8.31 0.98
CA SER A 75 -6.58 -7.08 0.23
C SER A 75 -6.87 -7.44 -1.22
N PRO A 76 -7.80 -6.73 -1.89
CA PRO A 76 -7.83 -6.70 -3.33
C PRO A 76 -6.48 -6.22 -3.86
N GLY A 77 -6.03 -6.83 -4.94
CA GLY A 77 -4.76 -6.54 -5.57
C GLY A 77 -4.91 -5.36 -6.48
N VAL A 78 -4.06 -4.40 -6.18
CA VAL A 78 -3.83 -3.23 -6.99
C VAL A 78 -2.42 -3.30 -7.56
N ILE A 79 -2.16 -2.47 -8.57
CA ILE A 79 -0.85 -2.38 -9.21
C ILE A 79 -0.25 -1.01 -8.84
N PRO A 80 0.95 -0.97 -8.22
CA PRO A 80 1.74 -2.10 -7.77
C PRO A 80 1.13 -2.80 -6.55
N PRO A 81 1.46 -4.07 -6.30
CA PRO A 81 0.96 -4.82 -5.15
C PRO A 81 1.36 -4.18 -3.80
N PRO A 82 0.42 -3.76 -2.93
CA PRO A 82 0.77 -3.16 -1.64
C PRO A 82 1.35 -4.20 -0.69
N LYS A 83 2.10 -3.71 0.30
CA LYS A 83 2.54 -4.53 1.44
C LYS A 83 1.48 -4.47 2.53
N LEU A 84 1.13 -5.63 3.06
CA LEU A 84 0.26 -5.74 4.23
C LEU A 84 1.13 -5.64 5.49
N ILE A 85 0.82 -4.68 6.34
CA ILE A 85 1.56 -4.37 7.56
C ILE A 85 0.64 -4.53 8.76
N TRP A 86 1.13 -5.26 9.75
CA TRP A 86 0.43 -5.58 10.99
C TRP A 86 0.83 -4.67 12.14
N TYR A 87 -0.17 -4.27 12.92
CA TYR A 87 -0.05 -3.41 14.08
C TYR A 87 -0.81 -4.01 15.26
N ILE A 88 -0.29 -3.79 16.46
CA ILE A 88 -1.00 -4.06 17.72
C ILE A 88 -1.05 -2.78 18.55
N ASN A 89 -2.24 -2.36 18.96
CA ASN A 89 -2.47 -1.10 19.66
C ASN A 89 -1.87 0.13 18.96
N GLY A 90 -1.86 0.11 17.62
CA GLY A 90 -1.29 1.18 16.79
C GLY A 90 0.23 1.09 16.58
N GLU A 91 0.93 0.20 17.30
CA GLU A 91 2.37 -0.01 17.12
C GLU A 91 2.65 -1.07 16.06
N LYS A 92 3.58 -0.78 15.15
CA LYS A 92 3.98 -1.70 14.09
C LYS A 92 4.72 -2.90 14.68
N LEU A 93 4.28 -4.12 14.35
CA LEU A 93 5.00 -5.32 14.76
C LEU A 93 6.41 -5.35 14.16
N LEU A 94 7.42 -5.72 14.95
CA LEU A 94 8.81 -5.86 14.48
C LEU A 94 8.94 -6.97 13.44
N ASN A 95 8.33 -8.12 13.72
CA ASN A 95 8.36 -9.29 12.85
C ASN A 95 7.10 -9.31 11.98
N GLN A 96 7.19 -8.69 10.81
CA GLN A 96 6.11 -8.68 9.82
C GLN A 96 6.08 -10.00 9.06
N PRO A 97 4.95 -10.73 9.04
CA PRO A 97 4.80 -11.87 8.14
C PRO A 97 4.85 -11.39 6.67
N PRO A 98 5.27 -12.26 5.74
CA PRO A 98 5.33 -11.89 4.33
C PRO A 98 3.93 -11.58 3.79
N THR A 99 3.87 -10.62 2.87
CA THR A 99 2.70 -10.46 1.99
C THR A 99 2.87 -11.41 0.82
N ARG A 100 1.88 -12.27 0.61
CA ARG A 100 1.83 -13.24 -0.48
C ARG A 100 0.89 -12.70 -1.56
N PHE A 101 1.34 -12.82 -2.80
CA PHE A 101 0.57 -12.45 -3.98
C PHE A 101 0.21 -13.71 -4.75
N VAL A 102 -1.07 -13.85 -5.10
CA VAL A 102 -1.60 -14.91 -5.96
C VAL A 102 -2.04 -14.27 -7.25
N GLN A 103 -2.12 -15.03 -8.34
CA GLN A 103 -2.69 -14.48 -9.58
C GLN A 103 -4.15 -14.07 -9.36
N PRO A 104 -4.61 -12.96 -9.98
CA PRO A 104 -5.99 -12.53 -9.89
C PRO A 104 -6.94 -13.66 -10.30
N ARG A 105 -7.84 -14.06 -9.39
CA ARG A 105 -8.86 -15.06 -9.66
C ARG A 105 -10.24 -14.46 -9.47
N TYR A 106 -11.17 -14.89 -10.30
CA TYR A 106 -12.59 -14.57 -10.16
C TYR A 106 -13.36 -15.83 -9.75
N ASP A 107 -14.24 -15.67 -8.77
CA ASP A 107 -15.19 -16.70 -8.33
C ASP A 107 -16.60 -16.10 -8.34
N ASN A 108 -17.52 -16.70 -9.08
CA ASN A 108 -18.90 -16.20 -9.25
C ASN A 108 -18.97 -14.68 -9.54
N HIS A 109 -18.14 -14.19 -10.47
CA HIS A 109 -17.99 -12.77 -10.84
C HIS A 109 -17.46 -11.83 -9.73
N LYS A 110 -17.08 -12.36 -8.57
CA LYS A 110 -16.37 -11.61 -7.52
C LYS A 110 -14.87 -11.80 -7.69
N ARG A 111 -14.12 -10.69 -7.66
CA ARG A 111 -12.66 -10.75 -7.62
C ARG A 111 -12.25 -11.30 -6.25
N VAL A 112 -11.56 -12.43 -6.25
CA VAL A 112 -10.98 -13.01 -5.04
C VAL A 112 -9.78 -12.16 -4.64
N PRO A 113 -9.59 -11.86 -3.34
CA PRO A 113 -8.36 -11.23 -2.88
C PRO A 113 -7.16 -12.05 -3.35
N ASP A 114 -6.32 -11.40 -4.14
CA ASP A 114 -5.09 -11.92 -4.72
C ASP A 114 -3.88 -11.53 -3.84
N GLN A 115 -4.11 -10.94 -2.67
CA GLN A 115 -3.09 -10.62 -1.68
C GLN A 115 -3.51 -11.03 -0.28
N TRP A 116 -2.58 -11.64 0.46
CA TRP A 116 -2.83 -12.16 1.79
C TRP A 116 -1.56 -12.15 2.65
N SER A 117 -1.76 -11.99 3.95
CA SER A 117 -0.73 -12.13 4.96
C SER A 117 -1.34 -12.84 6.15
N ASP A 118 -0.64 -13.85 6.68
CA ASP A 118 -1.09 -14.60 7.85
C ASP A 118 -0.19 -14.27 9.04
N LEU A 119 -0.80 -13.86 10.13
CA LEU A 119 -0.13 -13.53 11.39
C LEU A 119 -0.37 -14.64 12.42
N ASN A 120 0.74 -15.11 13.01
CA ASN A 120 0.74 -15.91 14.23
C ASN A 120 1.56 -15.17 15.28
N ILE A 121 0.93 -14.71 16.36
CA ILE A 121 1.58 -13.93 17.41
C ILE A 121 1.24 -14.47 18.80
N HIS A 122 2.26 -14.60 19.65
CA HIS A 122 2.05 -14.86 21.07
C HIS A 122 1.61 -13.58 21.77
N LEU A 123 0.42 -13.59 22.36
CA LEU A 123 -0.12 -12.45 23.10
C LEU A 123 0.54 -12.37 24.47
N LYS A 124 1.27 -11.29 24.73
CA LYS A 124 1.84 -11.01 26.05
C LYS A 124 0.89 -10.13 26.83
N HIS A 125 1.03 -10.11 28.16
CA HIS A 125 0.30 -9.15 29.01
C HIS A 125 0.46 -7.69 28.54
N SER A 126 1.64 -7.32 28.05
CA SER A 126 1.93 -5.97 27.52
C SER A 126 1.13 -5.60 26.27
N HIS A 127 0.53 -6.58 25.57
CA HIS A 127 -0.31 -6.32 24.39
C HIS A 127 -1.75 -5.96 24.77
N PHE A 128 -2.16 -6.13 26.03
CA PHE A 128 -3.51 -5.80 26.48
C PHE A 128 -3.51 -4.45 27.20
N GLN A 129 -4.22 -3.48 26.64
CA GLN A 129 -4.48 -2.17 27.23
C GLN A 129 -5.92 -2.20 27.74
N ASP A 130 -6.11 -2.05 29.06
CA ASP A 130 -7.41 -2.16 29.72
C ASP A 130 -8.16 -3.48 29.40
N GLY A 131 -7.40 -4.57 29.29
CA GLY A 131 -7.93 -5.90 28.96
C GLY A 131 -8.22 -6.13 27.48
N VAL A 132 -7.89 -5.17 26.59
CA VAL A 132 -8.15 -5.25 25.16
C VAL A 132 -6.85 -5.15 24.36
N ALA A 133 -6.69 -6.02 23.37
CA ALA A 133 -5.63 -5.92 22.37
C ALA A 133 -6.26 -5.57 21.02
N LYS A 134 -5.89 -4.43 20.44
CA LYS A 134 -6.40 -3.98 19.13
C LYS A 134 -5.44 -4.39 18.02
N LEU A 135 -5.82 -5.42 17.27
CA LEU A 135 -5.09 -5.85 16.08
C LEU A 135 -5.54 -5.03 14.86
N THR A 136 -4.60 -4.57 14.04
CA THR A 136 -4.89 -3.83 12.81
C THR A 136 -3.97 -4.31 11.69
N CYS A 137 -4.52 -4.39 10.47
CA CYS A 137 -3.76 -4.64 9.25
C CYS A 137 -3.99 -3.47 8.28
N ALA A 138 -2.91 -2.95 7.70
CA ALA A 138 -2.96 -1.88 6.71
C ALA A 138 -2.26 -2.28 5.43
N ALA A 139 -2.82 -1.89 4.28
CA ALA A 139 -2.15 -1.97 2.99
C ALA A 139 -1.37 -0.68 2.76
N THR A 140 -0.08 -0.80 2.45
CA THR A 140 0.80 0.34 2.18
C THR A 140 1.44 0.19 0.81
N LEU A 141 1.25 1.20 -0.03
CA LEU A 141 1.99 1.35 -1.28
C LEU A 141 3.35 1.99 -0.97
N GLN A 142 4.45 1.37 -1.37
CA GLN A 142 5.78 1.97 -1.21
C GLN A 142 5.99 3.08 -2.23
N GLY A 143 6.50 4.23 -1.79
CA GLY A 143 6.91 5.32 -2.69
C GLY A 143 5.77 6.22 -3.20
N VAL A 144 4.54 6.02 -2.73
CA VAL A 144 3.39 6.89 -3.06
C VAL A 144 3.15 7.82 -1.88
N TYR A 145 3.46 9.10 -2.06
CA TYR A 145 3.04 10.16 -1.14
C TYR A 145 1.67 10.64 -1.62
N LEU A 146 0.63 10.46 -0.78
CA LEU A 146 -0.71 11.02 -1.00
C LEU A 146 -0.80 12.41 -0.37
#